data_AF-A0AAX2A5R3-F1
#
_entry.id   AF-A0AAX2A5R3-F1
#
_cell.length_a   1.000
_cell.length_b   1.000
_cell.length_c   1.000
_cell.angle_alpha   90.00
_cell.angle_beta   90.00
_cell.angle_gamma   90.00
#
_symmetry.space_group_name_H-M   'P 1'
#
loop_
_entity.id
_entity.type
_entity.pdbx_description
1 polymer ?
#
loop_
_entity_poly.entity_id
_entity_poly.type
_entity_poly.pdbx_seq_one_letter_code
_entity_poly.pdbx_strand_id
1 'polypeptide(L)'
;GNLYNLEATPAEGTTYRFAKEDKKRYKNILQAGFDKNIYYTNSSQLPVDYTEDVFEALDLQDDLQGKYTGGTVLHLYMKEKLSSSEACRKLVQNVISNYTLPYITITPVFSICPKHGYINGEYEYCPKCDQEILDEELKNAELRA
;
A
#
# COMPACT_ATOMS: atom_id res chain seq x y z
N GLY A 1 0.31 15.37 37.77
CA GLY A 1 1.18 14.61 36.85
C GLY A 1 0.72 14.87 35.42
N ASN A 2 1.55 14.53 34.44
CA ASN A 2 1.21 14.65 33.01
C ASN A 2 0.95 13.26 32.43
N LEU A 3 0.02 13.16 31.49
CA LEU A 3 -0.25 11.92 30.73
C LEU A 3 0.56 11.94 29.44
N TYR A 4 1.20 10.82 29.11
CA TYR A 4 1.98 10.63 27.90
C TYR A 4 1.53 9.33 27.21
N ASN A 5 1.62 9.30 25.88
CA ASN A 5 1.28 8.15 25.04
C ASN A 5 2.42 7.89 24.03
N LEU A 6 2.33 6.76 23.32
CA LEU A 6 3.25 6.40 22.23
C LEU A 6 2.49 6.36 20.91
N GLU A 7 2.85 7.21 19.96
CA GLU A 7 2.18 7.33 18.66
C GLU A 7 3.08 6.88 17.51
N ALA A 8 2.51 6.10 16.59
CA ALA A 8 3.13 5.81 15.30
C ALA A 8 2.86 7.00 14.37
N THR A 9 3.72 8.02 14.48
CA THR A 9 3.58 9.28 13.72
C THR A 9 3.42 9.00 12.22
N PRO A 10 2.50 9.65 11.47
CA PRO A 10 2.36 9.41 10.02
C PRO A 10 3.60 9.78 9.20
N ALA A 11 4.34 10.80 9.65
CA ALA A 11 5.66 11.19 9.16
C ALA A 11 5.84 11.41 7.64
N GLU A 12 4.76 11.70 6.89
CA GLU A 12 4.75 11.82 5.42
C GLU A 12 5.94 12.58 4.81
N GLY A 13 6.23 13.80 5.30
CA GLY A 13 7.41 14.57 4.87
C GLY A 13 8.65 14.35 5.75
N THR A 14 8.47 13.86 6.96
CA THR A 14 9.53 13.75 7.98
C THR A 14 10.46 12.58 7.67
N THR A 15 9.93 11.44 7.20
CA THR A 15 10.74 10.27 6.80
C THR A 15 11.77 10.64 5.74
N TYR A 16 11.33 11.32 4.69
CA TYR A 16 12.18 11.82 3.61
C TYR A 16 13.19 12.87 4.12
N ARG A 17 12.72 13.85 4.89
CA ARG A 17 13.56 14.94 5.40
C ARG A 17 14.69 14.41 6.28
N PHE A 18 14.41 13.50 7.21
CA PHE A 18 15.43 12.94 8.08
C PHE A 18 16.42 12.06 7.32
N ALA A 19 15.94 11.19 6.43
CA ALA A 19 16.82 10.40 5.57
C ALA A 19 17.80 11.31 4.79
N LYS A 20 17.30 12.38 4.19
CA LYS A 20 18.11 13.34 3.44
C LYS A 20 19.13 14.09 4.30
N GLU A 21 18.75 14.56 5.48
CA GLU A 21 19.68 15.26 6.37
C GLU A 21 20.76 14.33 6.93
N ASP A 22 20.41 13.09 7.26
CA ASP A 22 21.37 12.13 7.79
C ASP A 22 22.37 11.67 6.73
N LYS A 23 21.95 11.52 5.47
CA LYS A 23 22.85 11.20 4.35
C LYS A 23 23.95 12.24 4.14
N LYS A 24 23.71 13.51 4.52
CA LYS A 24 24.75 14.57 4.48
C LYS A 24 25.82 14.40 5.57
N ARG A 25 25.45 13.80 6.70
CA ARG A 25 26.29 13.71 7.91
C ARG A 25 27.00 12.37 8.02
N TYR A 26 26.34 11.30 7.57
CA TYR A 26 26.80 9.93 7.75
C TYR A 26 26.92 9.24 6.39
N LYS A 27 28.15 9.11 5.89
CA LYS A 27 28.42 8.57 4.54
C LYS A 27 27.97 7.12 4.34
N ASN A 28 27.93 6.33 5.41
CA ASN A 28 27.64 4.88 5.35
C ASN A 28 26.26 4.53 5.95
N ILE A 29 25.36 5.51 6.10
CA ILE A 29 24.04 5.24 6.66
C ILE A 29 23.21 4.37 5.72
N LEU A 30 22.52 3.38 6.28
CA LEU A 30 21.59 2.51 5.56
C LEU A 30 20.20 3.13 5.59
N GLN A 31 19.58 3.25 4.43
CA GLN A 31 18.26 3.85 4.23
C GLN A 31 17.53 3.11 3.11
N ALA A 32 16.20 3.17 3.12
CA ALA A 32 15.39 2.63 2.05
C ALA A 32 15.37 3.58 0.84
N GLY A 33 15.03 3.06 -0.34
CA GLY A 33 14.99 3.82 -1.59
C GLY A 33 16.36 4.05 -2.22
N PHE A 34 16.39 4.82 -3.32
CA PHE A 34 17.58 5.01 -4.16
C PHE A 34 17.79 6.48 -4.51
N ASP A 35 19.03 6.87 -4.77
CA ASP A 35 19.44 8.22 -5.19
C ASP A 35 18.89 9.34 -4.31
N LYS A 36 17.96 10.11 -4.88
CA LYS A 36 17.26 11.24 -4.27
C LYS A 36 15.93 10.84 -3.61
N ASN A 37 15.45 9.62 -3.84
CA ASN A 37 14.18 9.09 -3.33
C ASN A 37 14.43 8.17 -2.11
N ILE A 38 15.31 8.61 -1.22
CA ILE A 38 15.66 7.89 0.02
C ILE A 38 14.67 8.21 1.14
N TYR A 39 14.33 7.25 1.99
CA TYR A 39 13.38 7.47 3.08
C TYR A 39 13.64 6.53 4.25
N TYR A 40 13.06 6.87 5.41
CA TYR A 40 12.88 5.93 6.51
C TYR A 40 11.48 5.33 6.47
N THR A 41 11.38 4.04 6.77
CA THR A 41 10.09 3.39 6.97
C THR A 41 9.36 4.03 8.15
N ASN A 42 8.05 4.19 8.02
CA ASN A 42 7.28 4.88 9.04
C ASN A 42 7.25 4.08 10.35
N SER A 43 7.55 4.74 11.48
CA SER A 43 7.43 4.15 12.82
C SER A 43 8.12 2.77 12.93
N SER A 44 7.36 1.71 13.20
CA SER A 44 7.83 0.31 13.26
C SER A 44 7.21 -0.58 12.17
N GLN A 45 6.70 0.05 11.11
CA GLN A 45 6.14 -0.66 9.96
C GLN A 45 7.21 -1.52 9.29
N LEU A 46 6.76 -2.54 8.56
CA LEU A 46 7.64 -3.32 7.69
C LEU A 46 8.23 -2.41 6.59
N PRO A 47 9.45 -2.68 6.11
CA PRO A 47 9.96 -2.06 4.90
C PRO A 47 8.97 -2.20 3.75
N VAL A 48 8.94 -1.20 2.86
CA VAL A 48 8.15 -1.29 1.63
C VAL A 48 8.59 -2.52 0.84
N ASP A 49 7.62 -3.23 0.26
CA ASP A 49 7.81 -4.49 -0.49
C ASP A 49 8.44 -5.64 0.30
N TYR A 50 8.40 -5.60 1.63
CA TYR A 50 8.93 -6.69 2.45
C TYR A 50 8.19 -8.02 2.23
N THR A 51 6.86 -7.98 2.22
CA THR A 51 6.01 -9.14 1.94
C THR A 51 4.72 -8.71 1.23
N GLU A 52 4.20 -9.62 0.42
CA GLU A 52 2.88 -9.50 -0.21
C GLU A 52 1.82 -10.34 0.52
N ASP A 53 2.24 -11.16 1.49
CA ASP A 53 1.33 -11.95 2.32
C ASP A 53 0.81 -11.10 3.47
N VAL A 54 -0.49 -10.82 3.42
CA VAL A 54 -1.22 -10.06 4.44
C VAL A 54 -1.11 -10.73 5.82
N PHE A 55 -1.12 -12.06 5.90
CA PHE A 55 -1.04 -12.77 7.17
C PHE A 55 0.36 -12.75 7.76
N GLU A 56 1.40 -12.88 6.92
CA GLU A 56 2.78 -12.67 7.35
C GLU A 56 2.97 -11.24 7.89
N ALA A 57 2.43 -10.24 7.19
CA ALA A 57 2.49 -8.86 7.65
C ALA A 57 1.80 -8.67 9.00
N LEU A 58 0.63 -9.28 9.20
CA LEU A 58 -0.10 -9.25 10.47
C LEU A 58 0.70 -9.92 11.60
N ASP A 59 1.23 -11.12 11.37
CA ASP A 59 2.01 -11.88 12.34
C ASP A 59 3.25 -11.10 12.81
N LEU A 60 3.93 -10.40 11.90
CA LEU A 60 5.12 -9.60 12.21
C LEU A 60 4.80 -8.27 12.90
N GLN A 61 3.59 -7.74 12.73
CA GLN A 61 3.24 -6.38 13.15
C GLN A 61 2.36 -6.33 14.40
N ASP A 62 1.58 -7.37 14.71
CA ASP A 62 0.60 -7.33 15.80
C ASP A 62 1.22 -6.88 17.13
N ASP A 63 2.30 -7.55 17.56
CA ASP A 63 2.97 -7.27 18.83
C ASP A 63 3.57 -5.86 18.90
N LEU A 64 4.11 -5.35 17.80
CA LEU A 64 4.74 -4.01 17.73
C LEU A 64 3.68 -2.92 17.70
N GLN A 65 2.68 -3.08 16.83
CA GLN A 65 1.62 -2.10 16.65
C GLN A 65 0.73 -2.00 17.90
N GLY A 66 0.51 -3.12 18.60
CA GLY A 66 -0.19 -3.12 19.90
C GLY A 66 0.50 -2.31 21.00
N LYS A 67 1.79 -1.92 20.86
CA LYS A 67 2.49 -1.06 21.84
C LYS A 67 2.15 0.42 21.71
N TYR A 68 1.59 0.86 20.57
CA TYR A 68 1.26 2.27 20.37
C TYR A 68 -0.06 2.61 21.06
N THR A 69 0.03 3.24 22.22
CA THR A 69 -1.13 3.66 23.03
C THR A 69 -1.73 4.99 22.57
N GLY A 70 -1.01 5.75 21.74
CA GLY A 70 -1.43 7.05 21.22
C GLY A 70 -2.07 7.00 19.85
N GLY A 71 -1.84 5.92 19.10
CA GLY A 71 -2.37 5.75 17.76
C GLY A 71 -1.40 5.00 16.87
N THR A 72 -1.92 4.07 16.09
CA THR A 72 -1.24 3.45 14.97
C THR A 72 -2.27 2.97 13.95
N VAL A 73 -1.82 2.65 12.75
CA VAL A 73 -2.59 2.01 11.69
C VAL A 73 -1.71 1.03 10.94
N LEU A 74 -2.18 -0.19 10.71
CA LEU A 74 -1.54 -1.13 9.80
C LEU A 74 -2.26 -1.11 8.44
N HIS A 75 -1.51 -0.86 7.37
CA HIS A 75 -2.04 -0.87 6.01
C HIS A 75 -1.85 -2.24 5.37
N LEU A 76 -2.95 -2.90 5.04
CA LEU A 76 -2.96 -4.17 4.30
C LEU A 76 -3.19 -3.85 2.81
N TYR A 77 -2.10 -3.66 2.08
CA TYR A 77 -2.14 -3.41 0.64
C TYR A 77 -2.44 -4.69 -0.13
N MET A 78 -3.40 -4.64 -1.06
CA MET A 78 -3.77 -5.77 -1.91
C MET A 78 -3.55 -5.40 -3.38
N LYS A 79 -2.84 -6.25 -4.11
CA LYS A 79 -2.55 -6.04 -5.56
C LYS A 79 -3.79 -6.03 -6.45
N GLU A 80 -4.90 -6.57 -5.95
CA GLU A 80 -6.16 -6.63 -6.67
C GLU A 80 -7.33 -6.21 -5.79
N LYS A 81 -8.41 -5.85 -6.47
CA LYS A 81 -9.72 -5.63 -5.90
C LYS A 81 -10.22 -6.89 -5.22
N LEU A 82 -10.75 -6.72 -4.02
CA LEU A 82 -11.47 -7.78 -3.32
C LEU A 82 -12.61 -8.33 -4.18
N SER A 83 -12.70 -9.66 -4.23
CA SER A 83 -13.68 -10.40 -5.03
C SER A 83 -15.12 -10.07 -4.66
N SER A 84 -15.38 -9.70 -3.41
CA SER A 84 -16.71 -9.28 -2.93
C SER A 84 -16.61 -8.52 -1.60
N SER A 85 -17.69 -7.83 -1.24
CA SER A 85 -17.87 -7.27 0.11
C SER A 85 -17.88 -8.34 1.20
N GLU A 86 -18.39 -9.54 0.89
CA GLU A 86 -18.39 -10.68 1.80
C GLU A 86 -16.97 -11.21 2.06
N ALA A 87 -16.12 -11.25 1.03
CA ALA A 87 -14.70 -11.59 1.19
C ALA A 87 -13.98 -10.56 2.08
N CYS A 88 -14.24 -9.25 1.86
CA CYS A 88 -13.73 -8.19 2.72
C CYS A 88 -14.16 -8.38 4.17
N ARG A 89 -15.46 -8.63 4.40
CA ARG A 89 -16.02 -8.88 5.72
C ARG A 89 -15.34 -10.04 6.43
N LYS A 90 -15.16 -11.17 5.74
CA LYS A 90 -14.49 -12.35 6.28
C LYS A 90 -13.03 -12.07 6.63
N LEU A 91 -12.32 -11.32 5.79
CA LEU A 91 -10.95 -10.90 6.07
C LEU A 91 -10.90 -10.04 7.34
N VAL A 92 -11.71 -8.98 7.43
CA VAL A 92 -11.79 -8.13 8.63
C VAL A 92 -12.11 -8.98 9.86
N GLN A 93 -13.11 -9.85 9.78
CA GLN A 93 -13.49 -10.72 10.90
C GLN A 93 -12.34 -11.62 11.34
N ASN A 94 -11.61 -12.20 10.38
CA ASN A 94 -10.45 -13.03 10.68
C ASN A 94 -9.36 -12.24 11.40
N VAL A 95 -9.05 -11.03 10.91
CA VAL A 95 -8.01 -10.19 11.53
C VAL A 95 -8.38 -9.80 12.96
N ILE A 96 -9.58 -9.24 13.17
CA ILE A 96 -9.99 -8.77 14.50
C ILE A 96 -10.22 -9.90 15.52
N SER A 97 -10.43 -11.14 15.06
CA SER A 97 -10.65 -12.29 15.94
C SER A 97 -9.34 -12.94 16.39
N ASN A 98 -8.25 -12.76 15.63
CA ASN A 98 -6.98 -13.46 15.86
C ASN A 98 -5.82 -12.53 16.23
N TYR A 99 -5.94 -11.22 15.99
CA TYR A 99 -4.89 -10.23 16.27
C TYR A 99 -5.39 -9.13 17.21
N THR A 100 -4.45 -8.46 17.87
CA THR A 100 -4.72 -7.38 18.85
C THR A 100 -4.57 -5.97 18.28
N LEU A 101 -4.17 -5.85 17.02
CA LEU A 101 -4.01 -4.59 16.28
C LEU A 101 -5.18 -3.62 16.51
N PRO A 102 -4.91 -2.38 16.94
CA PRO A 102 -5.96 -1.43 17.31
C PRO A 102 -6.69 -0.85 16.08
N TYR A 103 -6.00 -0.79 14.93
CA TYR A 103 -6.55 -0.20 13.71
C TYR A 103 -5.85 -0.77 12.47
N ILE A 104 -6.66 -1.29 11.55
CA ILE A 104 -6.22 -1.78 10.24
C ILE A 104 -6.95 -1.04 9.12
N THR A 105 -6.32 -1.00 7.95
CA THR A 105 -7.00 -0.65 6.70
C THR A 105 -6.74 -1.73 5.66
N ILE A 106 -7.72 -1.95 4.78
CA ILE A 106 -7.58 -2.85 3.64
C ILE A 106 -7.61 -1.96 2.40
N THR A 107 -6.52 -1.96 1.66
CA THR A 107 -6.31 -1.05 0.52
C THR A 107 -6.14 -1.86 -0.76
N PRO A 108 -7.24 -2.16 -1.48
CA PRO A 108 -7.16 -2.81 -2.77
C PRO A 108 -6.70 -1.84 -3.86
N VAL A 109 -6.02 -2.38 -4.87
CA VAL A 109 -5.58 -1.64 -6.06
C VAL A 109 -6.59 -1.79 -7.20
N PHE A 110 -6.94 -0.66 -7.82
CA PHE A 110 -7.79 -0.59 -9.01
C PHE A 110 -7.48 0.70 -9.82
N SER A 111 -7.60 0.63 -11.13
CA SER A 111 -7.56 1.78 -12.03
C SER A 111 -8.96 2.29 -12.35
N ILE A 112 -9.08 3.58 -12.72
CA ILE A 112 -10.35 4.19 -13.17
C ILE A 112 -10.20 4.64 -14.62
N CYS A 113 -11.04 4.10 -15.50
CA CYS A 113 -11.19 4.55 -16.87
C CYS A 113 -12.44 5.45 -17.01
N PRO A 114 -12.36 6.62 -17.65
CA PRO A 114 -13.54 7.46 -17.91
C PRO A 114 -14.63 6.77 -18.73
N LYS A 115 -14.27 5.80 -19.58
CA LYS A 115 -15.21 5.04 -20.43
C LYS A 115 -15.73 3.77 -19.74
N HIS A 116 -14.85 3.01 -19.08
CA HIS A 116 -15.18 1.68 -18.56
C HIS A 116 -15.33 1.59 -17.04
N GLY A 117 -15.14 2.70 -16.32
CA GLY A 117 -15.23 2.76 -14.86
C GLY A 117 -14.07 2.05 -14.17
N TYR A 118 -14.36 1.34 -13.07
CA TYR A 118 -13.36 0.65 -12.26
C TYR A 118 -12.79 -0.59 -12.97
N ILE A 119 -11.46 -0.72 -12.94
CA ILE A 119 -10.69 -1.81 -13.53
C ILE A 119 -9.87 -2.45 -12.41
N ASN A 120 -9.91 -3.78 -12.31
CA ASN A 120 -9.20 -4.50 -11.27
C ASN A 120 -7.68 -4.48 -11.54
N GLY A 121 -6.86 -4.04 -10.59
CA GLY A 121 -5.41 -3.95 -10.74
C GLY A 121 -4.92 -2.57 -11.19
N GLU A 122 -3.60 -2.42 -11.26
CA GLU A 122 -2.91 -1.20 -11.65
C GLU A 122 -2.63 -1.19 -13.15
N TYR A 123 -3.23 -0.24 -13.85
CA TYR A 123 -3.01 0.00 -15.27
C TYR A 123 -2.84 1.48 -15.56
N GLU A 124 -1.77 1.83 -16.29
CA GLU A 124 -1.54 3.16 -16.84
C GLU A 124 -2.52 3.48 -17.98
N TYR A 125 -2.79 2.47 -18.83
CA TYR A 125 -3.76 2.55 -19.93
C TYR A 125 -4.87 1.52 -19.76
N CYS A 126 -6.11 1.89 -20.09
CA CYS A 126 -7.25 1.00 -19.93
C CYS A 126 -7.16 -0.19 -20.90
N PRO A 127 -7.00 -1.45 -20.43
CA PRO A 127 -6.87 -2.60 -21.31
C PRO A 127 -8.11 -2.84 -22.18
N LYS A 128 -9.28 -2.35 -21.75
CA LYS A 128 -10.52 -2.41 -22.54
C LYS A 128 -10.54 -1.36 -23.65
N CYS A 129 -10.01 -0.15 -23.40
CA CYS A 129 -9.86 0.86 -24.47
C CYS A 129 -8.86 0.38 -25.52
N ASP A 130 -7.74 -0.18 -25.08
CA ASP A 130 -6.71 -0.68 -25.99
C ASP A 130 -7.27 -1.80 -26.87
N GLN A 131 -8.05 -2.73 -26.30
CA GLN A 131 -8.70 -3.78 -27.07
C GLN A 131 -9.71 -3.22 -28.10
N GLU A 132 -10.53 -2.23 -27.71
CA GLU A 132 -11.48 -1.60 -28.63
C GLU A 132 -10.77 -0.90 -29.81
N ILE A 133 -9.64 -0.23 -29.56
CA ILE A 133 -8.84 0.40 -30.61
C ILE A 133 -8.26 -0.66 -31.55
N LEU A 134 -7.69 -1.74 -31.00
CA LEU A 134 -7.15 -2.85 -31.79
C LEU A 134 -8.22 -3.50 -32.68
N ASP A 135 -9.41 -3.74 -32.14
CA ASP A 135 -10.52 -4.33 -32.88
C ASP A 135 -10.98 -3.40 -34.03
N GLU A 136 -11.02 -2.08 -33.81
CA GLU A 136 -11.32 -1.10 -34.85
C GLU A 136 -10.24 -1.03 -35.93
N GLU A 137 -8.95 -1.09 -35.57
CA GLU A 137 -7.85 -1.11 -36.52
C GLU A 137 -7.87 -2.36 -37.40
N LEU A 138 -8.11 -3.53 -36.81
CA LEU A 138 -8.22 -4.80 -37.54
C LEU A 138 -9.38 -4.76 -38.54
N LYS A 139 -10.56 -4.31 -38.10
CA LYS A 139 -11.73 -4.17 -38.98
C LYS A 139 -11.49 -3.19 -40.12
N ASN A 140 -10.80 -2.08 -39.86
CA ASN A 140 -10.44 -1.10 -40.89
C ASN A 140 -9.39 -1.64 -41.87
N ALA A 141 -8.48 -2.51 -41.41
CA ALA A 141 -7.52 -3.17 -42.28
C ALA A 141 -8.20 -4.17 -43.22
N GLU A 142 -9.17 -4.95 -42.72
CA GLU A 142 -9.99 -5.86 -43.54
C GLU A 142 -10.79 -5.12 -44.62
N LEU A 143 -11.34 -3.94 -44.30
CA LEU A 143 -12.08 -3.12 -45.27
C LEU A 143 -11.21 -2.47 -46.34
N ARG A 144 -9.90 -2.37 -46.11
CA ARG A 144 -8.92 -1.80 -47.05
C ARG A 144 -8.27 -2.85 -47.94
N ALA A 145 -8.44 -4.14 -47.63
CA ALA A 145 -7.94 -5.28 -48.40
C ALA A 145 -8.94 -5.69 -49.49
#